data_AF-A0A6J0CZX6-F1
#
_entry.id   AF-A0A6J0CZX6-F1
#
_cell.length_a   1.000
_cell.length_b   1.000
_cell.length_c   1.000
_cell.angle_alpha   90.00
_cell.angle_beta   90.00
_cell.angle_gamma   90.00
#
_symmetry.space_group_name_H-M   'P 1'
#
loop_
_entity.id
_entity.type
_entity.pdbx_description
1 polymer ?
#
loop_
_entity_poly.entity_id
_entity_poly.type
_entity_poly.pdbx_seq_one_letter_code
_entity_poly.pdbx_strand_id
1 'polypeptide(L)'
;MRMMMDFNGNNRGYAFVTFSNKQEAKNAIKQLNNYEIRNGRLLGVCASVDNCRLFVGGIPKTKKREEILSEMKKVTEGVVDVIVYPSAADKTKNRGFAFVEYESHRAAAMARRRLLP
;
A
#
# COMPACT_ATOMS: atom_id res chain seq x y z
N MET A 1 2.78 16.29 -10.27
CA MET A 1 3.86 15.26 -10.23
C MET A 1 4.50 15.31 -8.86
N ARG A 2 4.89 14.16 -8.30
CA ARG A 2 5.65 14.06 -7.04
C ARG A 2 6.92 13.25 -7.28
N MET A 3 8.08 13.91 -7.22
CA MET A 3 9.39 13.25 -7.25
C MET A 3 9.70 12.69 -5.86
N MET A 4 10.20 11.46 -5.79
CA MET A 4 10.59 10.87 -4.52
C MET A 4 12.06 11.18 -4.24
N MET A 5 12.32 11.70 -3.04
CA MET A 5 13.66 12.09 -2.59
C MET A 5 14.09 11.23 -1.40
N ASP A 6 15.38 10.99 -1.23
CA ASP A 6 15.94 10.45 0.00
C ASP A 6 16.10 11.55 1.07
N PHE A 7 16.56 11.18 2.26
CA PHE A 7 16.79 12.15 3.35
C PHE A 7 18.00 13.06 3.10
N ASN A 8 18.86 12.69 2.14
CA ASN A 8 20.08 13.40 1.77
C ASN A 8 19.80 14.44 0.66
N GLY A 9 18.57 14.54 0.17
CA GLY A 9 18.17 15.46 -0.89
C GLY A 9 18.44 14.97 -2.31
N ASN A 10 18.77 13.68 -2.51
CA ASN A 10 18.90 13.08 -3.83
C ASN A 10 17.57 12.47 -4.29
N ASN A 11 17.36 12.40 -5.61
CA ASN A 11 16.20 11.70 -6.15
C ASN A 11 16.35 10.18 -5.98
N ARG A 12 15.24 9.50 -5.70
CA ARG A 12 15.19 8.03 -5.60
C ARG A 12 15.09 7.33 -6.97
N GLY A 13 15.25 8.07 -8.07
CA GLY A 13 15.13 7.53 -9.42
C GLY A 13 13.71 7.22 -9.91
N TYR A 14 12.66 7.63 -9.17
CA TYR A 14 11.26 7.49 -9.60
C TYR A 14 10.38 8.64 -9.13
N ALA A 15 9.24 8.81 -9.81
CA ALA A 15 8.25 9.83 -9.52
C ALA A 15 6.83 9.28 -9.75
N PHE A 16 5.85 9.92 -9.11
CA PHE A 16 4.43 9.67 -9.37
C PHE A 16 3.83 10.83 -10.17
N VAL A 17 3.08 10.51 -11.21
CA VAL A 17 2.34 11.48 -12.01
C VAL A 17 0.86 11.19 -11.85
N THR A 18 0.11 12.18 -11.36
CA THR A 18 -1.34 12.14 -11.28
C THR A 18 -1.90 12.86 -12.51
N PHE A 19 -2.71 12.16 -13.29
CA PHE A 19 -3.46 12.73 -14.41
C PHE A 19 -4.88 13.07 -13.96
N SER A 20 -5.52 14.02 -14.64
CA SER A 20 -6.93 14.34 -14.41
C SER A 20 -7.83 13.18 -14.85
N ASN A 21 -7.44 12.46 -15.91
CA ASN A 21 -8.25 11.41 -16.53
C ASN A 21 -7.54 10.05 -16.56
N LYS A 22 -8.32 8.98 -16.29
CA LYS A 22 -7.83 7.60 -16.38
C LYS A 22 -7.35 7.24 -17.81
N GLN A 23 -8.00 7.79 -18.83
CA GLN A 23 -7.62 7.54 -20.22
C GLN A 23 -6.26 8.16 -20.58
N GLU A 24 -5.99 9.37 -20.11
CA GLU A 24 -4.69 10.04 -20.28
C GLU A 24 -3.57 9.25 -19.60
N ALA A 25 -3.80 8.78 -18.37
CA ALA A 25 -2.85 7.93 -17.67
C ALA A 25 -2.54 6.64 -18.45
N LYS A 26 -3.56 5.98 -19.02
CA LYS A 26 -3.36 4.79 -19.86
C LYS A 26 -2.59 5.09 -21.14
N ASN A 27 -2.91 6.21 -21.80
CA ASN A 27 -2.21 6.63 -23.01
C ASN A 27 -0.74 6.95 -22.71
N ALA A 28 -0.47 7.65 -21.61
CA ALA A 28 0.89 7.95 -21.16
C ALA A 28 1.70 6.67 -20.89
N ILE A 29 1.13 5.67 -20.23
CA ILE A 29 1.79 4.36 -20.04
C ILE A 29 2.17 3.74 -21.39
N LYS A 30 1.24 3.71 -22.36
CA LYS A 30 1.51 3.11 -23.68
C LYS A 30 2.58 3.84 -24.48
N GLN A 31 2.62 5.17 -24.39
CA GLN A 31 3.52 5.98 -25.20
C GLN A 31 4.90 6.17 -24.57
N LEU A 32 4.98 6.24 -23.24
CA LEU A 32 6.20 6.64 -22.52
C LEU A 32 6.92 5.46 -21.84
N ASN A 33 6.28 4.30 -21.72
CA ASN A 33 6.98 3.12 -21.22
C ASN A 33 8.06 2.70 -22.23
N ASN A 34 9.29 2.50 -21.74
CA ASN A 34 10.51 2.31 -22.51
C ASN A 34 10.93 3.52 -23.37
N TYR A 35 10.40 4.72 -23.12
CA TYR A 35 10.89 5.92 -23.79
C TYR A 35 12.29 6.29 -23.28
N GLU A 36 13.20 6.54 -24.20
CA GLU A 36 14.59 6.90 -23.88
C GLU A 36 14.72 8.40 -23.61
N ILE A 37 15.04 8.76 -22.37
CA ILE A 37 15.19 10.17 -21.96
C ILE A 37 16.63 10.67 -22.08
N ARG A 38 17.59 9.77 -22.01
CA ARG A 38 19.03 9.98 -22.16
C ARG A 38 19.62 8.70 -22.71
N ASN A 39 20.74 8.79 -23.42
CA ASN A 39 21.41 7.62 -24.00
C ASN A 39 21.58 6.49 -22.96
N GLY A 40 20.98 5.34 -23.23
CA GLY A 40 20.97 4.16 -22.35
C GLY A 40 20.04 4.25 -21.12
N ARG A 41 19.15 5.26 -21.04
CA ARG A 41 18.24 5.47 -19.91
C ARG A 41 16.78 5.50 -20.36
N LEU A 42 16.15 4.33 -20.25
CA LEU A 42 14.73 4.12 -20.55
C LEU A 42 13.86 4.42 -19.34
N LEU A 43 12.67 4.97 -19.59
CA LEU A 43 11.63 5.12 -18.56
C LEU A 43 10.89 3.81 -18.34
N GLY A 44 10.72 3.43 -17.08
CA GLY A 44 9.68 2.47 -16.68
C GLY A 44 8.42 3.22 -16.31
N VAL A 45 7.34 3.04 -17.08
CA VAL A 45 6.04 3.67 -16.80
C VAL A 45 5.00 2.57 -16.59
N CYS A 46 4.45 2.49 -15.39
CA CYS A 46 3.42 1.52 -15.01
C CYS A 46 2.24 2.22 -14.31
N ALA A 47 1.10 1.53 -14.28
CA ALA A 47 -0.05 2.02 -13.53
C ALA A 47 0.29 2.04 -12.03
N SER A 48 0.17 3.21 -11.40
CA SER A 48 0.23 3.31 -9.95
C SER A 48 -1.00 2.61 -9.37
N VAL A 49 -0.77 1.56 -8.60
CA VAL A 49 -1.83 0.85 -7.87
C VAL A 49 -1.82 1.34 -6.44
N ASP A 50 -2.97 1.79 -5.96
CA ASP A 50 -3.10 2.23 -4.58
C ASP A 50 -2.95 1.03 -3.65
N ASN A 51 -1.84 1.01 -2.90
CA ASN A 51 -1.64 -0.01 -1.88
C ASN A 51 -2.33 0.42 -0.58
N CYS A 52 -3.62 0.13 -0.52
CA CYS A 52 -4.50 0.40 0.62
C CYS A 52 -4.53 -0.74 1.65
N ARG A 53 -3.74 -1.80 1.45
CA ARG A 53 -3.74 -2.98 2.33
C ARG A 53 -2.44 -3.05 3.13
N LEU A 54 -2.56 -3.24 4.44
CA LEU A 54 -1.43 -3.43 5.35
C LEU A 54 -1.39 -4.87 5.84
N PHE A 55 -0.19 -5.43 5.93
CA PHE A 55 0.06 -6.66 6.68
C PHE A 55 0.33 -6.30 8.14
N VAL A 56 -0.36 -6.96 9.06
CA VAL A 56 -0.19 -6.80 10.51
C VAL A 56 0.14 -8.17 11.10
N GLY A 57 1.39 -8.35 11.54
CA GLY A 57 1.87 -9.56 12.20
C GLY A 57 1.81 -9.44 13.73
N GLY A 58 2.09 -10.56 14.42
CA GLY A 58 2.13 -10.57 15.89
C GLY A 58 0.76 -10.55 16.56
N ILE A 59 -0.31 -10.87 15.82
CA ILE A 59 -1.66 -10.90 16.35
C ILE A 59 -1.85 -12.16 17.21
N PRO A 60 -2.42 -12.06 18.43
CA PRO A 60 -2.74 -13.24 19.23
C PRO A 60 -3.67 -14.20 18.48
N LYS A 61 -3.32 -15.49 18.43
CA LYS A 61 -4.02 -16.52 17.63
C LYS A 61 -5.48 -16.76 18.03
N THR A 62 -5.88 -16.28 19.21
CA THR A 62 -7.23 -16.38 19.77
C THR A 62 -8.17 -15.27 19.31
N LYS A 63 -7.63 -14.15 18.79
CA LYS A 63 -8.42 -12.98 18.39
C LYS A 63 -9.17 -13.23 17.08
N LYS A 64 -10.44 -12.83 17.04
CA LYS A 64 -11.29 -12.91 15.84
C LYS A 64 -11.20 -11.63 15.00
N ARG A 65 -11.72 -11.71 13.77
CA ARG A 65 -11.76 -10.59 12.81
C ARG A 65 -12.37 -9.33 13.43
N GLU A 66 -13.49 -9.47 14.13
CA GLU A 66 -14.25 -8.35 14.70
C GLU A 66 -13.45 -7.61 15.78
N GLU A 67 -12.73 -8.37 16.61
CA GLU A 67 -11.86 -7.81 17.65
C GLU A 67 -10.66 -7.08 17.03
N ILE A 68 -10.01 -7.69 16.02
CA ILE A 68 -8.88 -7.06 15.33
C ILE A 68 -9.34 -5.78 14.62
N LEU A 69 -10.49 -5.81 13.94
CA LEU A 69 -11.08 -4.65 13.30
C LEU A 69 -11.33 -3.51 14.30
N SER A 70 -11.91 -3.82 15.46
CA SER A 70 -12.17 -2.86 16.52
C SER A 70 -10.88 -2.21 17.05
N GLU A 71 -9.86 -3.01 17.33
CA GLU A 71 -8.56 -2.50 17.79
C GLU A 71 -7.85 -1.65 16.71
N MET A 72 -7.87 -2.08 15.46
CA MET A 72 -7.28 -1.31 14.36
C MET A 72 -7.97 0.04 14.16
N LYS A 73 -9.29 0.11 14.35
CA LYS A 73 -10.08 1.36 14.27
C LYS A 73 -9.79 2.32 15.43
N LYS A 74 -9.34 1.83 16.59
CA LYS A 74 -8.94 2.70 17.72
C LYS A 74 -7.59 3.37 17.49
N VAL A 75 -6.66 2.66 16.83
CA VAL A 75 -5.28 3.13 16.63
C VAL A 75 -5.11 3.88 15.31
N THR A 76 -5.85 3.47 14.27
CA THR A 76 -5.71 3.99 12.91
C THR A 76 -7.05 4.41 12.31
N GLU A 77 -7.04 5.47 11.52
CA GLU A 77 -8.24 5.98 10.84
C GLU A 77 -8.37 5.39 9.44
N GLY A 78 -9.61 5.33 8.94
CA GLY A 78 -9.91 4.90 7.57
C GLY A 78 -9.86 3.39 7.33
N VAL A 79 -9.94 2.56 8.39
CA VAL A 79 -10.02 1.09 8.27
C VAL A 79 -11.40 0.67 7.73
N VAL A 80 -11.39 0.01 6.57
CA VAL A 80 -12.59 -0.50 5.90
C VAL A 80 -12.84 -1.95 6.27
N ASP A 81 -11.81 -2.79 6.21
CA ASP A 81 -11.95 -4.22 6.48
C ASP A 81 -10.68 -4.85 7.07
N VAL A 82 -10.83 -6.05 7.64
CA VAL A 82 -9.75 -6.92 8.10
C VAL A 82 -9.98 -8.35 7.58
N ILE A 83 -8.97 -8.88 6.88
CA ILE A 83 -8.94 -10.24 6.37
C ILE A 83 -8.02 -11.06 7.26
N VAL A 84 -8.57 -12.11 7.87
CA VAL A 84 -7.86 -13.02 8.76
C VAL A 84 -7.91 -14.42 8.17
N TYR A 85 -6.76 -15.09 8.09
CA TYR A 85 -6.71 -16.48 7.65
C TYR A 85 -6.73 -17.42 8.86
N PRO A 86 -7.59 -18.45 8.86
CA PRO A 86 -7.57 -19.48 9.89
C PRO A 86 -6.27 -20.30 9.81
N SER A 87 -5.84 -20.82 10.94
CA SER A 87 -4.69 -21.70 11.04
C SER A 87 -4.99 -23.05 10.36
N ALA A 88 -3.98 -23.59 9.68
CA ALA A 88 -4.10 -24.90 9.04
C ALA A 88 -4.20 -26.05 10.07
N ALA A 89 -3.57 -25.89 11.23
CA ALA A 89 -3.60 -26.87 12.31
C ALA A 89 -4.90 -26.79 13.13
N ASP A 90 -5.51 -25.61 13.22
CA ASP A 90 -6.70 -25.37 14.04
C ASP A 90 -7.54 -24.27 13.40
N LYS A 91 -8.65 -24.65 12.77
CA LYS A 91 -9.53 -23.71 12.07
C LYS A 91 -10.20 -22.69 13.00
N THR A 92 -10.18 -22.91 14.32
CA THR A 92 -10.74 -21.98 15.31
C THR A 92 -9.80 -20.82 15.62
N LYS A 93 -8.52 -20.94 15.26
CA LYS A 93 -7.46 -19.95 15.55
C LYS A 93 -7.03 -19.24 14.27
N ASN A 94 -6.55 -18.02 14.40
CA ASN A 94 -5.92 -17.31 13.27
C ASN A 94 -4.45 -17.73 13.08
N ARG A 95 -3.86 -17.36 11.93
CA ARG A 95 -2.45 -17.64 11.58
C ARG A 95 -1.41 -16.72 12.26
N GLY A 96 -1.81 -15.87 13.19
CA GLY A 96 -0.93 -14.91 13.87
C GLY A 96 -0.70 -13.60 13.10
N PHE A 97 -1.47 -13.37 12.04
CA PHE A 97 -1.43 -12.16 11.24
C PHE A 97 -2.79 -11.85 10.62
N ALA A 98 -2.98 -10.62 10.18
CA ALA A 98 -4.13 -10.16 9.43
C ALA A 98 -3.71 -9.17 8.34
N PHE A 99 -4.58 -9.01 7.34
CA PHE A 99 -4.50 -7.93 6.38
C PHE A 99 -5.56 -6.89 6.69
N VAL A 100 -5.16 -5.64 6.83
CA VAL A 100 -6.06 -4.52 7.12
C VAL A 100 -6.22 -3.68 5.87
N GLU A 101 -7.45 -3.50 5.43
CA GLU A 101 -7.81 -2.69 4.27
C GLU A 101 -8.24 -1.30 4.71
N TYR A 102 -7.70 -0.30 4.01
CA TYR A 102 -8.00 1.10 4.24
C TYR A 102 -8.77 1.69 3.07
N GLU A 103 -9.52 2.76 3.34
CA GLU A 103 -10.31 3.47 2.32
C GLU A 103 -9.44 4.19 1.28
N SER A 104 -8.20 4.53 1.65
CA SER A 104 -7.31 5.29 0.77
C SER A 104 -5.84 4.95 1.02
N HIS A 105 -5.02 5.19 -0.01
CA HIS A 105 -3.57 5.06 0.09
C HIS A 105 -3.00 5.99 1.18
N ARG A 106 -3.58 7.19 1.35
CA ARG A 106 -3.19 8.14 2.40
C ARG A 106 -3.46 7.56 3.79
N ALA A 107 -4.64 7.01 4.03
CA ALA A 107 -4.98 6.37 5.30
C ALA A 107 -4.03 5.18 5.59
N ALA A 108 -3.79 4.31 4.61
CA ALA A 108 -2.85 3.20 4.74
C ALA A 108 -1.40 3.67 5.00
N ALA A 109 -0.95 4.74 4.36
CA ALA A 109 0.38 5.32 4.57
C ALA A 109 0.54 5.92 5.97
N MET A 110 -0.48 6.65 6.46
CA MET A 110 -0.51 7.21 7.81
C MET A 110 -0.54 6.10 8.87
N ALA A 111 -1.36 5.07 8.66
CA ALA A 111 -1.43 3.91 9.52
C ALA A 111 -0.08 3.18 9.62
N ARG A 112 0.60 2.93 8.49
CA ARG A 112 1.98 2.39 8.49
C ARG A 112 2.93 3.23 9.35
N ARG A 113 2.94 4.54 9.14
CA ARG A 113 3.80 5.45 9.91
C ARG A 113 3.50 5.44 11.41
N ARG A 114 2.26 5.19 11.81
CA ARG A 114 1.84 5.15 13.22
C ARG A 114 2.12 3.80 13.89
N LEU A 115 2.12 2.71 13.12
CA LEU A 115 2.28 1.34 13.62
C LEU A 115 3.74 0.86 13.64
N LEU A 116 4.61 1.47 12.82
CA LEU A 116 6.05 1.24 12.90
C LEU A 116 6.68 2.21 13.92
N PRO A 117 7.51 1.74 14.87
CA PRO A 117 8.32 2.60 15.73
C PRO A 117 9.40 3.37 14.95
#